data_AF-A0A1E4TG26-F1
#
_entry.id   AF-A0A1E4TG26-F1
#
_cell.length_a   1.000
_cell.length_b   1.000
_cell.length_c   1.000
_cell.angle_alpha   90.00
_cell.angle_beta   90.00
_cell.angle_gamma   90.00
#
_symmetry.space_group_name_H-M   'P 1'
#
loop_
_entity.id
_entity.type
_entity.pdbx_description
1 polymer ?
#
loop_
_entity_poly.entity_id
_entity_poly.type
_entity_poly.pdbx_seq_one_letter_code
_entity_poly.pdbx_strand_id
1 'polypeptide(L)'
;MPQNEHIERHIKKHGRRLDHEERVRKREARSAHKISKDAKDLRGWRAKKFALQRRDEKVALKKKIKAHDESKVKTAAPDPESGDALPPYLLDRQQGGSAKAISSSIKQRRAEKTDKFSVPLPKVRGISEEEMFKVVRTGKKKTKAWKRMITKHTFVGDNFTRRPVKMERIIRPQALRQKYANVTHSELGVTVRLPILSVKKNPQSSNYTQLGVLTRGTVIEVNVSELGLVTAGGKVVWGKYAQITNEPDRDGCVNAILLT
;
A
#
# COMPACT_ATOMS: atom_id res chain seq x y z
N MET A 1 -38.32 -6.54 -25.96
CA MET A 1 -37.38 -7.39 -25.20
C MET A 1 -37.98 -8.77 -25.05
N PRO A 2 -37.21 -9.86 -25.18
CA PRO A 2 -37.74 -11.19 -24.95
C PRO A 2 -38.14 -11.35 -23.47
N GLN A 3 -39.32 -11.93 -23.22
CA GLN A 3 -39.94 -12.00 -21.90
C GLN A 3 -39.52 -13.29 -21.16
N ASN A 4 -39.14 -13.15 -19.88
CA ASN A 4 -38.76 -14.24 -18.97
C ASN A 4 -37.57 -15.11 -19.48
N GLU A 5 -37.35 -16.26 -18.85
CA GLU A 5 -36.38 -17.31 -19.21
C GLU A 5 -36.85 -18.14 -20.42
N HIS A 6 -37.11 -17.46 -21.54
CA HIS A 6 -37.58 -18.08 -22.77
C HIS A 6 -36.63 -19.17 -23.33
N ILE A 7 -35.31 -19.06 -23.13
CA ILE A 7 -34.32 -20.07 -23.54
C ILE A 7 -34.46 -21.36 -22.73
N GLU A 8 -34.59 -21.26 -21.40
CA GLU A 8 -34.78 -22.45 -20.56
C GLU A 8 -36.13 -23.12 -20.85
N ARG A 9 -37.19 -22.33 -21.02
CA ARG A 9 -38.51 -22.83 -21.44
C ARG A 9 -38.42 -23.55 -22.79
N HIS A 10 -37.68 -23.02 -23.75
CA HIS A 10 -37.46 -23.66 -25.04
C HIS A 10 -36.71 -25.00 -24.89
N ILE A 11 -35.65 -25.05 -24.08
CA ILE A 11 -34.91 -26.29 -23.80
C ILE A 11 -35.81 -27.34 -23.11
N LYS A 12 -36.66 -26.92 -22.17
CA LYS A 12 -37.61 -27.83 -21.48
C LYS A 12 -38.68 -28.38 -22.44
N LYS A 13 -39.14 -27.58 -23.40
CA LYS A 13 -40.20 -27.97 -24.35
C LYS A 13 -39.71 -28.74 -25.57
N HIS A 14 -38.56 -28.34 -26.13
CA HIS A 14 -38.05 -28.84 -27.41
C HIS A 14 -36.71 -29.56 -27.27
N GLY A 15 -36.17 -29.66 -26.06
CA GLY A 15 -34.87 -30.25 -25.80
C GLY A 15 -33.71 -29.36 -26.25
N ARG A 16 -32.51 -29.92 -26.16
CA ARG A 16 -31.30 -29.35 -26.78
C ARG A 16 -31.12 -29.96 -28.17
N ARG A 17 -30.18 -29.41 -28.93
CA ARG A 17 -29.75 -30.03 -30.19
C ARG A 17 -29.32 -31.47 -29.94
N LEU A 18 -29.72 -32.39 -30.82
CA LEU A 18 -29.48 -33.85 -30.66
C LEU A 18 -28.00 -34.21 -30.45
N ASP A 19 -27.08 -33.46 -31.04
CA ASP A 19 -25.62 -33.66 -30.95
C ASP A 19 -24.94 -32.89 -29.80
N HIS A 20 -25.70 -32.24 -28.93
CA HIS A 20 -25.18 -31.36 -27.89
C HIS A 20 -24.29 -32.11 -26.90
N GLU A 21 -24.76 -33.24 -26.38
CA GLU A 21 -24.06 -34.03 -25.37
C GLU A 21 -22.77 -34.62 -25.92
N GLU A 22 -22.81 -35.16 -27.14
CA GLU A 22 -21.62 -35.67 -27.81
C GLU A 22 -20.56 -34.57 -28.01
N ARG A 23 -20.98 -33.37 -28.42
CA ARG A 23 -20.07 -32.24 -28.64
C ARG A 23 -19.43 -31.77 -27.34
N VAL A 24 -20.19 -31.67 -26.25
CA VAL A 24 -19.69 -31.28 -24.93
C VAL A 24 -18.68 -32.30 -24.43
N ARG A 25 -19.03 -33.59 -24.45
CA ARG A 25 -18.13 -34.69 -24.07
C ARG A 25 -16.81 -34.66 -24.87
N LYS A 26 -16.90 -34.54 -26.20
CA LYS A 26 -15.71 -34.46 -27.07
C LYS A 26 -14.88 -33.19 -26.82
N ARG A 27 -15.51 -32.08 -26.42
CA ARG A 27 -14.81 -30.83 -26.08
C ARG A 27 -14.03 -30.96 -24.76
N GLU A 28 -14.64 -31.54 -23.74
CA GLU A 28 -14.00 -31.78 -22.44
C GLU A 28 -12.83 -32.76 -22.58
N ALA A 29 -13.02 -33.87 -23.31
CA ALA A 29 -11.94 -34.82 -23.58
C ALA A 29 -10.73 -34.17 -24.30
N ARG A 30 -10.97 -33.29 -25.28
CA ARG A 30 -9.91 -32.57 -26.01
C ARG A 30 -9.27 -31.43 -25.22
N SER A 31 -9.87 -30.99 -24.11
CA SER A 31 -9.40 -29.82 -23.37
C SER A 31 -7.98 -30.02 -22.82
N ALA A 32 -7.64 -31.22 -22.34
CA ALA A 32 -6.31 -31.52 -21.83
C ALA A 32 -5.21 -31.37 -22.90
N HIS A 33 -5.46 -31.87 -24.11
CA HIS A 33 -4.54 -31.71 -25.24
C HIS A 33 -4.43 -30.25 -25.68
N LYS A 34 -5.56 -29.53 -25.73
CA LYS A 34 -5.58 -28.11 -26.07
C LYS A 34 -4.76 -27.29 -25.07
N ILE A 35 -4.90 -27.55 -23.77
CA ILE A 35 -4.12 -26.90 -22.71
C ILE A 35 -2.62 -27.17 -22.90
N SER A 36 -2.23 -28.41 -23.19
CA SER A 36 -0.82 -28.77 -23.43
C SER A 36 -0.27 -28.08 -24.69
N LYS A 37 -1.07 -28.01 -25.75
CA LYS A 37 -0.72 -27.32 -27.00
C LYS A 37 -0.55 -25.83 -26.78
N ASP A 38 -1.53 -25.18 -26.16
CA ASP A 38 -1.50 -23.75 -25.86
C ASP A 38 -0.29 -23.40 -24.98
N ALA A 39 0.12 -24.29 -24.06
CA ALA A 39 1.31 -24.09 -23.24
C ALA A 39 2.63 -24.01 -24.06
N LYS A 40 2.71 -24.74 -25.18
CA LYS A 40 3.90 -24.83 -26.03
C LYS A 40 3.88 -23.78 -27.16
N ASP A 41 2.70 -23.52 -27.70
CA ASP A 41 2.55 -22.75 -28.94
C ASP A 41 2.33 -21.26 -28.69
N LEU A 42 1.74 -20.87 -27.54
CA LEU A 42 1.52 -19.47 -27.22
C LEU A 42 2.87 -18.74 -27.07
N ARG A 43 2.96 -17.54 -27.66
CA ARG A 43 4.15 -16.69 -27.59
C ARG A 43 3.87 -15.36 -26.89
N GLY A 44 4.92 -14.73 -26.37
CA GLY A 44 4.88 -13.39 -25.78
C GLY A 44 3.95 -13.28 -24.57
N TRP A 45 3.18 -12.19 -24.48
CA TRP A 45 2.29 -11.91 -23.35
C TRP A 45 1.20 -12.97 -23.15
N ARG A 46 0.70 -13.56 -24.25
CA ARG A 46 -0.34 -14.59 -24.18
C ARG A 46 0.16 -15.84 -23.44
N ALA A 47 1.41 -16.25 -23.68
CA ALA A 47 2.05 -17.35 -22.97
C ALA A 47 2.20 -17.06 -21.48
N LYS A 48 2.65 -15.84 -21.14
CA LYS A 48 2.81 -15.40 -19.74
C LYS A 48 1.49 -15.40 -18.98
N LYS A 49 0.42 -14.84 -19.58
CA LYS A 49 -0.92 -14.84 -18.99
C LYS A 49 -1.46 -16.25 -18.80
N PHE A 50 -1.28 -17.12 -19.79
CA PHE A 50 -1.69 -18.51 -19.71
C PHE A 50 -0.97 -19.26 -18.57
N ALA A 51 0.34 -19.09 -18.44
CA ALA A 51 1.11 -19.68 -17.35
C ALA A 51 0.66 -19.19 -15.96
N LEU A 52 0.36 -17.89 -15.83
CA LEU A 52 -0.17 -17.30 -14.60
C LEU A 52 -1.52 -17.93 -14.22
N GLN A 53 -2.47 -17.98 -15.16
CA GLN A 53 -3.77 -18.60 -14.95
C GLN A 53 -3.64 -20.06 -14.51
N ARG A 54 -2.78 -20.85 -15.16
CA ARG A 54 -2.52 -22.24 -14.80
C ARG A 54 -1.89 -22.39 -13.41
N ARG A 55 -1.03 -21.46 -12.99
CA ARG A 55 -0.48 -21.43 -11.64
C ARG A 55 -1.58 -21.19 -10.61
N ASP A 56 -2.45 -20.22 -10.85
CA ASP A 56 -3.55 -19.87 -9.93
C ASP A 56 -4.55 -21.02 -9.80
N GLU A 57 -4.93 -21.67 -10.90
CA GLU A 57 -5.78 -22.87 -10.90
C GLU A 57 -5.17 -24.00 -10.06
N LYS A 58 -3.86 -24.26 -10.22
CA LYS A 58 -3.16 -25.27 -9.42
C LYS A 58 -3.15 -24.92 -7.93
N VAL A 59 -2.91 -23.66 -7.58
CA VAL A 59 -2.93 -23.20 -6.18
C VAL A 59 -4.33 -23.33 -5.59
N ALA A 60 -5.37 -22.93 -6.33
CA ALA A 60 -6.75 -23.04 -5.89
C ALA A 60 -7.16 -24.49 -5.67
N LEU A 61 -6.81 -25.39 -6.59
CA LEU A 61 -7.10 -26.83 -6.47
C LEU A 61 -6.36 -27.44 -5.27
N LYS A 62 -5.07 -27.12 -5.08
CA LYS A 62 -4.30 -27.56 -3.90
C LYS A 62 -4.94 -27.11 -2.58
N LYS A 63 -5.40 -25.85 -2.51
CA LYS A 63 -6.10 -25.34 -1.33
C LYS A 63 -7.43 -26.06 -1.08
N LYS A 64 -8.19 -26.37 -2.14
CA LYS A 64 -9.46 -27.11 -2.03
C LYS A 64 -9.26 -28.55 -1.55
N ILE A 65 -8.28 -29.26 -2.10
CA ILE A 65 -7.94 -30.62 -1.66
C ILE A 65 -7.50 -30.58 -0.20
N LYS A 66 -6.59 -29.67 0.15
CA LYS A 66 -6.11 -29.52 1.53
C LYS A 66 -7.26 -29.24 2.51
N ALA A 67 -8.15 -28.29 2.20
CA ALA A 67 -9.29 -27.97 3.05
C ALA A 67 -10.25 -29.17 3.20
N HIS A 68 -10.45 -29.95 2.13
CA HIS A 68 -11.27 -31.16 2.19
C HIS A 68 -10.61 -32.26 3.04
N ASP A 69 -9.30 -32.47 2.92
CA ASP A 69 -8.56 -33.44 3.71
C ASP A 69 -8.52 -33.04 5.20
N GLU A 70 -8.32 -31.75 5.49
CA GLU A 70 -8.42 -31.18 6.84
C GLU A 70 -9.84 -31.32 7.41
N SER A 71 -10.89 -31.18 6.59
CA SER A 71 -12.27 -31.38 7.08
C SER A 71 -12.61 -32.83 7.42
N LYS A 72 -11.91 -33.81 6.82
CA LYS A 72 -12.08 -35.24 7.09
C LYS A 72 -11.45 -35.64 8.42
N VAL A 73 -10.33 -35.01 8.78
CA VAL A 73 -9.70 -35.21 10.07
C VAL A 73 -10.32 -34.23 11.05
N LYS A 74 -11.18 -34.72 11.94
CA LYS A 74 -11.60 -33.93 13.10
C LYS A 74 -10.41 -33.77 14.03
N THR A 75 -9.53 -32.81 13.76
CA THR A 75 -8.71 -32.26 14.82
C THR A 75 -9.65 -31.65 15.85
N ALA A 76 -9.29 -31.71 17.14
CA ALA A 76 -9.93 -30.86 18.14
C ALA A 76 -10.03 -29.45 17.55
N ALA A 77 -11.14 -28.75 17.83
CA ALA A 77 -11.29 -27.35 17.43
C ALA A 77 -9.95 -26.68 17.69
N PRO A 78 -9.38 -25.93 16.72
CA PRO A 78 -8.11 -25.28 16.96
C PRO A 78 -8.23 -24.61 18.30
N ASP A 79 -7.36 -24.97 19.25
CA ASP A 79 -7.35 -24.30 20.53
C ASP A 79 -7.37 -22.80 20.20
N PRO A 80 -8.10 -21.97 20.95
CA PRO A 80 -8.04 -20.52 20.79
C PRO A 80 -6.64 -20.01 21.21
N GLU A 81 -5.57 -20.67 20.78
CA GLU A 81 -4.22 -20.28 21.03
C GLU A 81 -3.88 -19.13 20.09
N SER A 82 -3.52 -18.03 20.77
CA SER A 82 -2.98 -16.75 20.33
C SER A 82 -3.97 -15.65 19.90
N GLY A 83 -5.19 -15.66 20.40
CA GLY A 83 -5.96 -14.42 20.60
C GLY A 83 -5.75 -13.91 22.03
N ASP A 84 -5.63 -12.60 22.22
CA ASP A 84 -5.79 -12.00 23.55
C ASP A 84 -7.20 -12.38 24.05
N ALA A 85 -7.36 -12.70 25.34
CA ALA A 85 -8.68 -13.02 25.87
C ALA A 85 -9.58 -11.77 25.77
N LEU A 86 -10.47 -11.75 24.77
CA LEU A 86 -11.36 -10.63 24.56
C LEU A 86 -12.66 -10.83 25.36
N PRO A 87 -13.20 -9.76 25.96
CA PRO A 87 -14.55 -9.77 26.51
C PRO A 87 -15.60 -10.19 25.45
N PRO A 88 -16.73 -10.80 25.87
CA PRO A 88 -17.72 -11.37 24.94
C PRO A 88 -18.28 -10.36 23.94
N TYR A 89 -18.40 -9.09 24.33
CA TYR A 89 -18.86 -8.02 23.45
C TYR A 89 -17.86 -7.61 22.35
N LEU A 90 -16.64 -8.17 22.34
CA LEU A 90 -15.59 -7.95 21.32
C LEU A 90 -15.24 -9.21 20.50
N LEU A 91 -15.64 -10.42 20.91
CA LEU A 91 -15.23 -11.69 20.28
C LEU A 91 -15.62 -11.81 18.80
N ASP A 92 -16.82 -11.34 18.44
CA ASP A 92 -17.35 -11.46 17.07
C ASP A 92 -17.05 -10.22 16.19
N ARG A 93 -16.29 -9.26 16.69
CA ARG A 93 -15.88 -8.08 15.92
C ARG A 93 -14.64 -8.41 15.11
N GLN A 94 -14.78 -8.64 13.80
CA GLN A 94 -13.62 -8.76 12.92
C GLN A 94 -12.83 -7.45 12.89
N GLN A 95 -11.66 -7.44 13.53
CA GLN A 95 -10.63 -6.47 13.23
C GLN A 95 -9.89 -6.91 11.96
N GLY A 96 -9.63 -5.98 11.03
CA GLY A 96 -8.67 -6.19 9.95
C GLY A 96 -7.34 -6.61 10.56
N GLY A 97 -6.86 -7.81 10.22
CA GLY A 97 -5.88 -8.53 11.02
C GLY A 97 -4.49 -7.89 11.13
N SER A 98 -3.93 -7.95 12.33
CA SER A 98 -2.65 -8.63 12.63
C SER A 98 -2.21 -8.32 14.07
N ALA A 99 -2.69 -9.08 15.04
CA ALA A 99 -2.15 -9.09 16.40
C ALA A 99 -1.64 -10.49 16.76
N LYS A 100 -0.61 -10.97 16.05
CA LYS A 100 0.17 -12.16 16.45
C LYS A 100 1.65 -11.94 16.16
N ALA A 101 2.32 -11.13 17.00
CA ALA A 101 3.78 -11.16 17.13
C ALA A 101 4.33 -10.43 18.38
N ILE A 102 3.59 -10.27 19.48
CA ILE A 102 4.08 -9.46 20.63
C ILE A 102 4.38 -10.29 21.89
N SER A 103 3.89 -11.53 22.00
CA SER A 103 4.02 -12.30 23.26
C SER A 103 5.37 -13.00 23.49
N SER A 104 6.28 -13.07 22.50
CA SER A 104 7.64 -13.64 22.70
C SER A 104 8.74 -12.61 22.97
N SER A 105 8.42 -11.31 22.95
CA SER A 105 9.39 -10.20 22.96
C SER A 105 9.92 -9.78 24.34
N ILE A 106 9.38 -10.33 25.45
CA ILE A 106 9.74 -9.89 26.80
C ILE A 106 11.18 -10.28 27.19
N LYS A 107 11.72 -11.38 26.61
CA LYS A 107 13.10 -11.84 26.90
C LYS A 107 14.18 -11.16 26.03
N GLN A 108 13.83 -10.52 24.91
CA GLN A 108 14.79 -9.77 24.05
C GLN A 108 15.06 -8.34 24.52
N ARG A 109 14.16 -7.75 25.34
CA ARG A 109 14.18 -6.33 25.75
C ARG A 109 15.43 -5.85 26.53
N ARG A 110 16.32 -6.74 26.98
CA ARG A 110 17.52 -6.37 27.76
C ARG A 110 18.76 -6.08 26.91
N ALA A 111 18.87 -6.56 25.67
CA ALA A 111 20.08 -6.40 24.84
C ALA A 111 20.13 -5.11 23.99
N GLU A 112 19.02 -4.39 23.81
CA GLU A 112 18.85 -3.40 22.72
C GLU A 112 19.03 -1.92 23.12
N LYS A 113 19.73 -1.56 24.21
CA LYS A 113 19.65 -0.18 24.74
C LYS A 113 20.14 0.93 23.80
N THR A 114 20.98 0.65 22.81
CA THR A 114 21.43 1.62 21.78
C THR A 114 20.63 1.54 20.47
N ASP A 115 20.09 0.38 20.11
CA ASP A 115 19.25 0.21 18.91
C ASP A 115 17.79 0.64 19.13
N LYS A 116 17.38 0.85 20.39
CA LYS A 116 16.00 1.16 20.82
C LYS A 116 15.38 2.43 20.25
N PHE A 117 16.18 3.43 19.86
CA PHE A 117 15.67 4.71 19.33
C PHE A 117 16.08 4.94 17.87
N SER A 118 16.49 3.87 17.18
CA SER A 118 16.75 3.94 15.75
C SER A 118 15.43 4.13 14.99
N VAL A 119 15.41 5.08 14.06
CA VAL A 119 14.28 5.22 13.14
C VAL A 119 14.28 4.05 12.15
N PRO A 120 13.10 3.59 11.66
CA PRO A 120 13.00 2.45 10.75
C PRO A 120 13.89 2.55 9.49
N LEU A 121 14.13 3.75 8.98
CA LEU A 121 15.03 4.02 7.87
C LEU A 121 16.17 4.96 8.32
N PRO A 122 17.26 4.43 8.89
CA PRO A 122 18.35 5.26 9.41
C PRO A 122 19.23 5.85 8.30
N LYS A 123 19.43 5.11 7.21
CA LYS A 123 20.22 5.52 6.05
C LYS A 123 19.39 5.38 4.79
N VAL A 124 19.34 6.45 4.00
CA VAL A 124 18.59 6.50 2.73
C VAL A 124 19.54 6.89 1.60
N ARG A 125 19.19 6.51 0.37
CA ARG A 125 19.89 6.92 -0.87
C ARG A 125 20.12 8.44 -0.87
N GLY A 126 21.34 8.88 -1.12
CA GLY A 126 21.66 10.29 -1.34
C GLY A 126 20.98 10.83 -2.60
N ILE A 127 20.41 12.02 -2.53
CA ILE A 127 19.79 12.70 -3.69
C ILE A 127 20.68 13.87 -4.09
N SER A 128 21.07 13.92 -5.37
CA SER A 128 21.85 15.04 -5.90
C SER A 128 20.98 16.30 -6.03
N GLU A 129 21.61 17.47 -5.92
CA GLU A 129 20.88 18.73 -6.08
C GLU A 129 20.29 18.89 -7.49
N GLU A 130 20.94 18.30 -8.51
CA GLU A 130 20.46 18.30 -9.89
C GLU A 130 19.15 17.50 -10.05
N GLU A 131 19.02 16.36 -9.36
CA GLU A 131 17.78 15.57 -9.36
C GLU A 131 16.63 16.35 -8.68
N MET A 132 16.96 17.13 -7.65
CA MET A 132 15.99 17.90 -6.86
C MET A 132 15.53 19.20 -7.56
N PHE A 133 16.44 19.90 -8.22
CA PHE A 133 16.21 21.24 -8.74
C PHE A 133 16.30 21.30 -10.27
N LYS A 134 15.14 21.44 -10.91
CA LYS A 134 15.06 21.74 -12.33
C LYS A 134 15.35 23.21 -12.59
N VAL A 135 16.27 23.51 -13.52
CA VAL A 135 16.56 24.87 -13.96
C VAL A 135 15.40 25.45 -14.77
N VAL A 136 14.94 26.65 -14.42
CA VAL A 136 13.91 27.38 -15.17
C VAL A 136 14.53 28.60 -15.84
N ARG A 137 14.50 28.63 -17.18
CA ARG A 137 15.01 29.74 -18.00
C ARG A 137 13.92 30.80 -18.22
N THR A 138 14.29 32.07 -18.15
CA THR A 138 13.37 33.23 -18.23
C THR A 138 13.81 34.24 -19.28
N GLY A 139 12.87 35.08 -19.74
CA GLY A 139 13.07 36.09 -20.79
C GLY A 139 12.75 35.57 -22.20
N LYS A 140 12.53 36.49 -23.16
CA LYS A 140 12.16 36.15 -24.55
C LYS A 140 13.16 35.16 -25.19
N LYS A 141 14.46 35.42 -25.03
CA LYS A 141 15.56 34.57 -25.54
C LYS A 141 15.94 33.42 -24.59
N LYS A 142 15.29 33.26 -23.42
CA LYS A 142 15.56 32.21 -22.41
C LYS A 142 17.02 32.10 -21.94
N THR A 143 17.77 33.20 -21.92
CA THR A 143 19.20 33.18 -21.52
C THR A 143 19.41 33.25 -20.00
N LYS A 144 18.40 33.67 -19.22
CA LYS A 144 18.53 33.86 -17.77
C LYS A 144 18.04 32.64 -17.00
N ALA A 145 18.94 31.96 -16.28
CA ALA A 145 18.69 30.67 -15.61
C ALA A 145 18.80 30.75 -14.07
N TRP A 146 18.33 31.83 -13.44
CA TRP A 146 18.48 32.06 -12.00
C TRP A 146 17.41 31.36 -11.14
N LYS A 147 16.32 30.88 -11.75
CA LYS A 147 15.22 30.18 -11.06
C LYS A 147 15.45 28.67 -10.99
N ARG A 148 14.96 28.05 -9.92
CA ARG A 148 14.99 26.61 -9.67
C ARG A 148 13.58 26.14 -9.30
N MET A 149 13.14 25.02 -9.87
CA MET A 149 11.87 24.37 -9.55
C MET A 149 12.16 23.07 -8.82
N ILE A 150 11.48 22.85 -7.69
CA ILE A 150 11.55 21.58 -6.96
C ILE A 150 10.73 20.53 -7.73
N THR A 151 11.36 19.40 -8.05
CA THR A 151 10.76 18.27 -8.77
C THR A 151 10.12 17.24 -7.84
N LYS A 152 10.54 17.22 -6.57
CA LYS A 152 10.02 16.31 -5.55
C LYS A 152 8.80 16.91 -4.84
N HIS A 153 8.07 16.04 -4.16
CA HIS A 153 6.90 16.39 -3.36
C HIS A 153 7.29 17.29 -2.18
N THR A 154 6.40 18.20 -1.79
CA THR A 154 6.66 19.21 -0.75
C THR A 154 5.47 19.37 0.17
N PHE A 155 5.75 19.60 1.44
CA PHE A 155 4.80 20.15 2.39
C PHE A 155 4.96 21.66 2.44
N VAL A 156 3.83 22.33 2.41
CA VAL A 156 3.75 23.78 2.50
C VAL A 156 2.65 24.07 3.52
N GLY A 157 2.99 24.76 4.60
CA GLY A 157 2.04 25.06 5.68
C GLY A 157 0.83 25.86 5.19
N ASP A 158 -0.25 25.85 5.96
CA ASP A 158 -1.54 26.38 5.52
C ASP A 158 -1.54 27.89 5.22
N ASN A 159 -0.66 28.65 5.88
CA ASN A 159 -0.51 30.10 5.68
C ASN A 159 0.45 30.48 4.56
N PHE A 160 0.66 29.62 3.56
CA PHE A 160 1.61 29.90 2.50
C PHE A 160 1.05 30.78 1.38
N THR A 161 1.62 31.98 1.27
CA THR A 161 1.42 32.88 0.14
C THR A 161 2.66 32.85 -0.78
N ARG A 162 2.46 32.74 -2.09
CA ARG A 162 3.56 32.80 -3.05
C ARG A 162 4.18 34.20 -3.06
N ARG A 163 5.51 34.26 -3.09
CA ARG A 163 6.23 35.53 -3.27
C ARG A 163 6.03 36.07 -4.69
N PRO A 164 6.14 37.39 -4.91
CA PRO A 164 6.06 37.98 -6.25
C PRO A 164 7.04 37.31 -7.23
N VAL A 165 6.61 37.14 -8.48
CA VAL A 165 7.34 36.37 -9.50
C VAL A 165 8.76 36.87 -9.73
N LYS A 166 9.01 38.17 -9.57
CA LYS A 166 10.35 38.76 -9.74
C LYS A 166 11.31 38.42 -8.58
N MET A 167 10.79 38.15 -7.38
CA MET A 167 11.56 37.81 -6.18
C MET A 167 11.63 36.29 -5.91
N GLU A 168 10.71 35.51 -6.48
CA GLU A 168 10.66 34.05 -6.33
C GLU A 168 11.80 33.37 -7.13
N ARG A 169 12.78 32.80 -6.40
CA ARG A 169 13.88 32.00 -6.97
C ARG A 169 13.60 30.50 -6.96
N ILE A 170 13.05 29.99 -5.85
CA ILE A 170 12.74 28.56 -5.66
C ILE A 170 11.23 28.37 -5.81
N ILE A 171 10.83 27.59 -6.80
CA ILE A 171 9.43 27.33 -7.15
C ILE A 171 9.02 25.98 -6.58
N ARG A 172 7.96 25.98 -5.77
CA ARG A 172 7.27 24.77 -5.28
C ARG A 172 5.92 24.66 -5.98
N PRO A 173 5.80 23.86 -7.06
CA PRO A 173 4.57 23.79 -7.86
C PRO A 173 3.41 23.20 -7.04
N GLN A 174 2.19 23.69 -7.26
CA GLN A 174 1.02 23.32 -6.45
C GLN A 174 0.65 21.84 -6.54
N ALA A 175 0.84 21.22 -7.71
CA ALA A 175 0.58 19.79 -7.91
C ALA A 175 1.46 18.88 -7.04
N LEU A 176 2.65 19.37 -6.66
CA LEU A 176 3.60 18.65 -5.79
C LEU A 176 3.49 19.11 -4.33
N ARG A 177 2.35 19.66 -3.91
CA ARG A 177 2.10 20.04 -2.52
C ARG A 177 1.16 19.05 -1.86
N GLN A 178 1.62 18.45 -0.77
CA GLN A 178 0.88 17.45 0.00
C GLN A 178 0.48 18.05 1.32
N LYS A 179 -0.78 17.84 1.70
CA LYS A 179 -1.33 18.20 3.01
C LYS A 179 -1.53 17.01 3.93
N TYR A 180 -1.63 15.81 3.36
CA TYR A 180 -1.93 14.57 4.08
C TYR A 180 -0.85 13.52 3.79
N ALA A 181 -0.65 12.63 4.75
CA ALA A 181 0.15 11.42 4.60
C ALA A 181 -0.71 10.20 5.00
N ASN A 182 -0.48 9.06 4.33
CA ASN A 182 -0.98 7.77 4.78
C ASN A 182 -0.02 7.21 5.82
N VAL A 183 -0.44 7.25 7.09
CA VAL A 183 0.39 6.88 8.23
C VAL A 183 -0.05 5.51 8.74
N THR A 184 0.90 4.59 8.87
CA THR A 184 0.68 3.25 9.43
C THR A 184 1.16 3.20 10.86
N HIS A 185 0.32 2.68 11.76
CA HIS A 185 0.74 2.31 13.12
C HIS A 185 1.23 0.86 13.10
N SER A 186 2.51 0.64 13.37
CA SER A 186 3.15 -0.68 13.30
C SER A 186 2.52 -1.71 14.24
N GLU A 187 2.16 -1.30 15.46
CA GLU A 187 1.59 -2.22 16.47
C GLU A 187 0.14 -2.60 16.21
N LEU A 188 -0.68 -1.68 15.70
CA LEU A 188 -2.11 -1.90 15.47
C LEU A 188 -2.40 -2.48 14.08
N GLY A 189 -1.47 -2.36 13.13
CA GLY A 189 -1.68 -2.79 11.74
C GLY A 189 -2.69 -1.92 10.97
N VAL A 190 -3.04 -0.75 11.50
CA VAL A 190 -4.02 0.17 10.90
C VAL A 190 -3.31 1.30 10.17
N THR A 191 -3.84 1.66 9.00
CA THR A 191 -3.40 2.81 8.21
C THR A 191 -4.44 3.91 8.22
N VAL A 192 -4.05 5.13 8.57
CA VAL A 192 -4.94 6.30 8.63
C VAL A 192 -4.36 7.45 7.80
N ARG A 193 -5.24 8.20 7.12
CA ARG A 193 -4.86 9.37 6.34
C ARG A 193 -4.83 10.60 7.24
N LEU A 194 -3.66 10.95 7.75
CA LEU A 194 -3.48 12.03 8.72
C LEU A 194 -2.95 13.31 8.06
N PRO A 195 -3.38 14.51 8.50
CA PRO A 195 -2.83 15.76 8.01
C PRO A 195 -1.39 15.96 8.53
N ILE A 196 -0.53 16.46 7.66
CA ILE A 196 0.86 16.80 7.97
C ILE A 196 0.84 18.18 8.65
N LEU A 197 1.50 18.27 9.80
CA LEU A 197 1.65 19.51 10.56
C LEU A 197 2.95 20.23 10.19
N SER A 198 4.06 19.50 10.17
CA SER A 198 5.37 20.07 9.86
C SER A 198 6.37 19.03 9.34
N VAL A 199 7.45 19.51 8.71
CA VAL A 199 8.61 18.67 8.35
C VAL A 199 9.70 18.96 9.37
N LYS A 200 10.14 17.94 10.11
CA LYS A 200 11.15 18.12 11.17
C LYS A 200 12.56 17.83 10.71
N LYS A 201 12.76 16.78 9.92
CA LYS A 201 14.09 16.37 9.48
C LYS A 201 14.04 15.74 8.11
N ASN A 202 14.74 16.33 7.15
CA ASN A 202 15.10 15.66 5.91
C ASN A 202 16.52 15.08 6.05
N PRO A 203 16.76 13.79 5.73
CA PRO A 203 18.07 13.16 5.88
C PRO A 203 19.14 13.70 4.92
N GLN A 204 18.74 14.33 3.80
CA GLN A 204 19.67 14.82 2.78
C GLN A 204 20.33 16.14 3.16
N SER A 205 19.53 17.11 3.63
CA SER A 205 20.03 18.43 4.02
C SER A 205 19.05 19.19 4.92
N SER A 206 19.59 20.11 5.73
CA SER A 206 18.80 21.08 6.50
C SER A 206 17.95 21.98 5.58
N ASN A 207 18.52 22.40 4.45
CA ASN A 207 17.82 23.24 3.46
C ASN A 207 16.54 22.58 2.95
N TYR A 208 16.55 21.27 2.73
CA TYR A 208 15.36 20.54 2.27
C TYR A 208 14.29 20.42 3.37
N THR A 209 14.71 20.42 4.63
CA THR A 209 13.79 20.53 5.77
C THR A 209 13.06 21.86 5.74
N GLN A 210 13.79 22.98 5.55
CA GLN A 210 13.20 24.31 5.49
C GLN A 210 12.30 24.52 4.26
N LEU A 211 12.66 23.93 3.12
CA LEU A 211 11.83 23.95 1.90
C LEU A 211 10.61 23.02 2.01
N GLY A 212 10.56 22.15 3.02
CA GLY A 212 9.48 21.20 3.25
C GLY A 212 9.50 20.02 2.28
N VAL A 213 10.66 19.59 1.79
CA VAL A 213 10.75 18.51 0.80
C VAL A 213 10.47 17.15 1.45
N LEU A 214 9.54 16.42 0.85
CA LEU A 214 9.08 15.10 1.27
C LEU A 214 9.78 14.02 0.43
N THR A 215 10.89 13.52 0.94
CA THR A 215 11.66 12.42 0.36
C THR A 215 11.58 11.20 1.25
N ARG A 216 12.01 10.04 0.74
CA ARG A 216 12.15 8.83 1.55
C ARG A 216 13.03 9.12 2.77
N GLY A 217 12.58 8.66 3.94
CA GLY A 217 13.25 8.87 5.23
C GLY A 217 13.03 10.23 5.87
N THR A 218 12.33 11.17 5.23
CA THR A 218 11.96 12.44 5.86
C THR A 218 11.06 12.16 7.08
N VAL A 219 11.40 12.78 8.20
CA VAL A 219 10.61 12.77 9.43
C VAL A 219 9.67 13.97 9.42
N ILE A 220 8.38 13.66 9.49
CA ILE A 220 7.27 14.60 9.50
C ILE A 220 6.53 14.52 10.83
N GLU A 221 5.91 15.61 11.22
CA GLU A 221 4.96 15.67 12.32
C GLU A 221 3.56 15.57 11.72
N VAL A 222 2.76 14.63 12.23
CA VAL A 222 1.40 14.34 11.75
C VAL A 222 0.41 14.53 12.88
N ASN A 223 -0.80 14.97 12.53
CA ASN A 223 -1.87 15.07 13.51
C ASN A 223 -2.43 13.68 13.82
N VAL A 224 -2.41 13.26 15.08
CA VAL A 224 -2.85 11.94 15.52
C VAL A 224 -4.15 11.99 16.34
N SER A 225 -4.90 13.08 16.29
CA SER A 225 -6.17 13.23 17.01
C SER A 225 -7.17 12.11 16.69
N GLU A 226 -7.19 11.62 15.46
CA GLU A 226 -8.06 10.52 15.02
C GLU A 226 -7.69 9.16 15.65
N LEU A 227 -6.45 8.99 16.13
CA LEU A 227 -5.99 7.76 16.79
C LEU A 227 -6.35 7.71 18.28
N GLY A 228 -6.78 8.83 18.88
CA GLY A 228 -7.18 8.87 20.29
C GLY A 228 -6.05 8.54 21.28
N LEU A 229 -4.80 8.85 20.94
CA LEU A 229 -3.65 8.59 21.81
C LEU A 229 -3.70 9.50 23.04
N VAL A 230 -3.54 8.94 24.24
CA VAL A 230 -3.57 9.67 25.50
C VAL A 230 -2.30 9.33 26.30
N THR A 231 -1.71 10.35 26.92
CA THR A 231 -0.59 10.16 27.86
C THR A 231 -1.08 9.58 29.19
N ALA A 232 -0.19 8.98 30.00
CA ALA A 232 -0.55 8.47 31.33
C ALA A 232 -1.21 9.53 32.25
N GLY A 233 -0.95 10.82 32.00
CA GLY A 233 -1.56 11.95 32.71
C GLY A 233 -2.90 12.43 32.12
N GLY A 234 -3.55 11.67 31.24
CA GLY A 234 -4.87 11.99 30.68
C GLY A 234 -4.88 13.07 29.59
N LYS A 235 -3.72 13.62 29.21
CA LYS A 235 -3.63 14.61 28.11
C LYS A 235 -3.67 13.91 26.76
N VAL A 236 -4.54 14.38 25.88
CA VAL A 236 -4.68 13.90 24.50
C VAL A 236 -3.46 14.33 23.67
N VAL A 237 -2.87 13.37 22.96
CA VAL A 237 -1.78 13.60 22.02
C VAL A 237 -2.38 13.92 20.66
N TRP A 238 -2.03 15.07 20.11
CA TRP A 238 -2.51 15.50 18.79
C TRP A 238 -1.38 15.59 17.76
N GLY A 239 -0.10 15.51 18.16
CA GLY A 239 1.04 15.53 17.24
C GLY A 239 2.00 14.37 17.55
N LYS A 240 2.38 13.62 16.52
CA LYS A 240 3.43 12.58 16.64
C LYS A 240 4.33 12.56 15.42
N TYR A 241 5.55 12.07 15.58
CA TYR A 241 6.48 11.93 14.47
C TYR A 241 6.18 10.67 13.66
N ALA A 242 6.36 10.79 12.35
CA ALA A 242 6.26 9.70 11.40
C ALA A 242 7.40 9.82 10.39
N GLN A 243 7.89 8.69 9.89
CA GLN A 243 8.93 8.63 8.88
C GLN A 243 8.36 8.16 7.55
N ILE A 244 8.60 8.92 6.49
CA ILE A 244 8.18 8.58 5.12
C ILE A 244 8.96 7.36 4.63
N THR A 245 8.26 6.34 4.13
CA THR A 245 8.85 5.06 3.75
C THR A 245 9.04 4.89 2.24
N ASN A 246 8.20 5.51 1.43
CA ASN A 246 8.27 5.45 -0.03
C ASN A 246 8.96 6.67 -0.67
N GLU A 247 9.10 6.67 -2.00
CA GLU A 247 9.52 7.83 -2.81
C GLU A 247 8.25 8.43 -3.44
N PRO A 248 7.67 9.53 -2.87
CA PRO A 248 6.37 10.05 -3.33
C PRO A 248 6.36 10.55 -4.76
N ASP A 249 7.53 10.87 -5.33
CA ASP A 249 7.70 11.32 -6.71
C ASP A 249 7.40 10.25 -7.76
N ARG A 250 7.39 8.97 -7.39
CA ARG A 250 7.04 7.86 -8.30
C ARG A 250 5.56 7.48 -8.27
N ASP A 251 4.95 7.58 -7.09
CA ASP A 251 3.64 6.99 -6.82
C ASP A 251 2.53 8.03 -6.55
N GLY A 252 2.90 9.27 -6.25
CA GLY A 252 1.97 10.35 -5.88
C GLY A 252 1.46 10.30 -4.42
N CYS A 253 1.64 9.17 -3.74
CA CYS A 253 1.25 8.96 -2.34
C CYS A 253 2.41 9.25 -1.38
N VAL A 254 2.12 9.83 -0.21
CA VAL A 254 3.08 9.97 0.90
C VAL A 254 2.74 8.93 1.94
N ASN A 255 3.46 7.81 1.95
CA ASN A 255 3.28 6.75 2.92
C ASN A 255 4.32 6.89 4.03
N ALA A 256 3.89 6.81 5.28
CA ALA A 256 4.74 6.96 6.45
C ALA A 256 4.43 5.90 7.51
N ILE A 257 5.41 5.62 8.36
CA ILE A 257 5.26 4.80 9.56
C ILE A 257 5.39 5.73 10.76
N LEU A 258 4.47 5.59 11.71
CA LEU A 258 4.49 6.35 12.95
C LEU A 258 5.68 5.90 13.82
N LEU A 259 6.45 6.85 14.34
CA LEU A 259 7.57 6.60 15.24
C LEU A 259 7.00 6.48 16.66
N THR A 260 6.76 5.24 17.10
CA THR A 260 6.11 4.94 18.38
C THR A 260 6.99 5.18 19.58
#